data_AF-A0A822ERQ8-F1
#
_entry.id   AF-A0A822ERQ8-F1
#
_cell.length_a   1.000
_cell.length_b   1.000
_cell.length_c   1.000
_cell.angle_alpha   90.00
_cell.angle_beta   90.00
_cell.angle_gamma   90.00
#
_symmetry.space_group_name_H-M   'P 1'
#
loop_
_entity.id
_entity.type
_entity.pdbx_description
1 polymer ?
#
loop_
_entity_poly.entity_id
_entity_poly.type
_entity_poly.pdbx_seq_one_letter_code
_entity_poly.pdbx_strand_id
1 'polypeptide(L)'
;VHETEYLFVHVRSPPIFQHLLTYIRAWAQRVGLYGRAYGYLSGYSWAILCAHICHTFLSPIKSLSSIEHFSIDEFFSLVQQFFTTFAKFNWLSQS
;
A
#
# COMPACT_ATOMS: atom_id res chain seq x y z
N VAL A 1 -1.48 7.46 14.66
CA VAL A 1 -2.83 7.01 14.21
C VAL A 1 -3.48 8.09 13.36
N HIS A 2 -3.47 9.36 13.82
CA HIS A 2 -4.00 10.49 13.06
C HIS A 2 -3.45 10.66 11.63
N GLU A 3 -2.15 10.48 11.40
CA GLU A 3 -1.56 10.69 10.07
C GLU A 3 -2.08 9.66 9.03
N THR A 4 -2.28 8.40 9.44
CA THR A 4 -2.83 7.38 8.54
C THR A 4 -4.29 7.62 8.19
N GLU A 5 -5.07 8.26 9.07
CA GLU A 5 -6.47 8.61 8.81
C GLU A 5 -6.60 9.61 7.65
N TYR A 6 -5.68 10.58 7.53
CA TYR A 6 -5.68 11.49 6.39
C TYR A 6 -5.46 10.76 5.06
N LEU A 7 -4.59 9.75 5.04
CA LEU A 7 -4.39 8.92 3.85
C LEU A 7 -5.66 8.15 3.49
N PHE A 8 -6.36 7.58 4.48
CA PHE A 8 -7.63 6.89 4.24
C PHE A 8 -8.67 7.77 3.55
N VAL A 9 -8.74 9.06 3.91
CA VAL A 9 -9.68 10.03 3.30
C VAL A 9 -9.33 10.34 1.84
N HIS A 10 -8.05 10.32 1.47
CA HIS A 10 -7.58 10.72 0.13
C HIS A 10 -7.29 9.54 -0.80
N VAL A 11 -7.35 8.31 -0.29
CA VAL A 11 -7.14 7.12 -1.11
C VAL A 11 -8.42 6.82 -1.90
N ARG A 12 -8.24 6.66 -3.21
CA ARG A 12 -9.29 6.40 -4.20
C ARG A 12 -10.19 5.20 -3.84
N SER A 13 -9.69 4.23 -3.09
CA SER A 13 -10.44 3.04 -2.65
C SER A 13 -10.04 2.63 -1.22
N PRO A 14 -10.69 3.17 -0.19
CA PRO A 14 -10.35 2.90 1.21
C PRO A 14 -10.33 1.41 1.62
N PRO A 15 -11.29 0.55 1.24
CA PRO A 15 -11.27 -0.85 1.68
C PRO A 15 -10.13 -1.66 1.05
N ILE A 16 -9.87 -1.48 -0.25
CA ILE A 16 -8.76 -2.16 -0.94
C ILE A 16 -7.42 -1.73 -0.33
N PHE A 17 -7.28 -0.43 -0.04
CA PHE A 17 -6.10 0.10 0.65
C PHE A 17 -5.94 -0.46 2.06
N GLN A 18 -7.02 -0.63 2.84
CA GLN A 18 -6.97 -1.29 4.14
C GLN A 18 -6.46 -2.73 4.04
N HIS A 19 -6.98 -3.51 3.08
CA HIS A 19 -6.54 -4.88 2.87
C HIS A 19 -5.08 -4.96 2.45
N LEU A 20 -4.66 -4.11 1.49
CA LEU A 20 -3.26 -4.05 1.04
C LEU A 20 -2.34 -3.65 2.20
N LEU A 21 -2.67 -2.58 2.93
CA LEU A 21 -1.86 -2.11 4.05
C LEU A 21 -1.75 -3.15 5.15
N THR A 22 -2.84 -3.86 5.47
CA THR A 22 -2.83 -4.93 6.47
C THR A 22 -1.94 -6.08 6.04
N TYR A 23 -2.05 -6.50 4.77
CA TYR A 23 -1.22 -7.58 4.22
C TYR A 23 0.27 -7.20 4.20
N ILE A 24 0.61 -6.02 3.67
CA ILE A 24 2.00 -5.55 3.58
C ILE A 24 2.60 -5.32 4.98
N ARG A 25 1.82 -4.83 5.94
CA ARG A 25 2.30 -4.71 7.33
C ARG A 25 2.57 -6.06 7.97
N ALA A 26 1.67 -7.03 7.79
CA ALA A 26 1.87 -8.38 8.30
C ALA A 26 3.12 -9.03 7.69
N TRP A 27 3.32 -8.85 6.38
CA TRP A 27 4.55 -9.26 5.70
C TRP A 27 5.79 -8.56 6.28
N ALA A 28 5.80 -7.22 6.36
CA ALA A 28 6.92 -6.43 6.85
C ALA A 28 7.32 -6.79 8.29
N GLN A 29 6.33 -7.07 9.14
CA GLN A 29 6.57 -7.54 10.51
C GLN A 29 7.23 -8.93 10.54
N ARG A 30 6.77 -9.86 9.69
CA ARG A 30 7.34 -11.22 9.61
C ARG A 30 8.78 -11.22 9.08
N VAL A 31 9.12 -10.33 8.15
CA VAL A 31 10.48 -10.22 7.60
C VAL A 31 11.40 -9.29 8.41
N GLY A 32 10.91 -8.70 9.50
CA GLY A 32 11.71 -7.82 10.36
C GLY A 32 11.95 -6.41 9.81
N LEU A 33 11.21 -5.97 8.78
CA LEU A 33 11.30 -4.64 8.16
C LEU A 33 10.32 -3.62 8.74
N TYR A 34 9.69 -3.91 9.88
CA TYR A 34 8.69 -3.05 10.50
C TYR A 34 9.19 -2.49 11.83
N GLY A 35 9.21 -1.16 11.95
CA GLY A 35 9.52 -0.46 13.21
C GLY A 35 10.66 0.55 13.07
N ARG A 36 10.61 1.64 13.84
CA ARG A 36 11.59 2.74 13.74
C ARG A 36 12.98 2.40 14.28
N ALA A 37 13.11 1.35 15.09
CA ALA A 37 14.28 1.12 15.94
C ALA A 37 15.61 0.87 15.19
N TYR A 38 15.58 0.66 13.87
CA TYR A 38 16.79 0.38 13.08
C TYR A 38 16.80 1.10 11.71
N GLY A 39 16.07 2.22 11.59
CA GLY A 39 15.93 2.93 10.31
C GLY A 39 14.97 2.25 9.32
N TYR A 40 14.23 1.22 9.75
CA TYR A 40 13.17 0.62 8.95
C TYR A 40 11.91 1.50 8.91
N LEU A 41 11.08 1.22 7.91
CA LEU A 41 9.87 1.97 7.62
C LEU A 41 8.88 1.91 8.79
N SER A 42 8.38 3.09 9.16
CA SER A 42 7.33 3.22 10.18
C SER A 42 5.97 2.80 9.59
N GLY A 43 4.99 2.53 10.46
CA GLY A 43 3.63 2.19 10.02
C GLY A 43 3.00 3.21 9.07
N TYR A 44 3.35 4.50 9.23
CA TYR A 44 2.91 5.56 8.34
C TYR A 44 3.63 5.54 6.99
N SER A 45 4.93 5.26 6.98
CA SER A 45 5.72 5.13 5.75
C SER A 45 5.18 3.99 4.88
N TRP A 46 4.85 2.83 5.46
CA TRP A 46 4.17 1.74 4.75
C TRP A 46 2.80 2.14 4.18
N ALA A 47 2.05 2.96 4.91
CA ALA A 47 0.76 3.47 4.45
C ALA A 47 0.90 4.39 3.22
N ILE A 48 1.92 5.26 3.20
CA ILE A 48 2.21 6.11 2.02
C ILE A 48 2.54 5.26 0.79
N LEU A 49 3.40 4.25 0.95
CA LEU A 49 3.78 3.36 -0.16
C LEU A 49 2.57 2.61 -0.71
N CYS A 50 1.71 2.08 0.16
CA CYS A 50 0.47 1.42 -0.25
C CYS A 50 -0.50 2.40 -0.93
N ALA A 51 -0.61 3.63 -0.44
CA ALA A 51 -1.48 4.67 -1.01
C ALA A 51 -1.02 5.03 -2.44
N HIS A 52 0.29 5.16 -2.66
CA HIS A 52 0.87 5.39 -3.98
C HIS A 52 0.50 4.27 -4.96
N ILE A 53 0.64 3.00 -4.57
CA ILE A 53 0.26 1.86 -5.41
C ILE A 53 -1.25 1.89 -5.71
N CYS A 54 -2.08 2.21 -4.72
CA CYS A 54 -3.51 2.36 -4.95
C CYS A 54 -3.82 3.48 -5.95
N HIS A 55 -3.16 4.64 -5.86
CA HIS A 55 -3.38 5.74 -6.80
C HIS A 55 -2.90 5.45 -8.22
N THR A 56 -1.77 4.75 -8.34
CA THR A 56 -1.11 4.45 -9.62
C THR A 56 -1.82 3.33 -10.38
N PHE A 57 -2.27 2.27 -9.70
CA PHE A 57 -2.75 1.06 -10.37
C PHE A 57 -4.27 0.86 -10.30
N LEU A 58 -5.00 1.52 -9.39
CA LEU A 58 -6.47 1.51 -9.44
C LEU A 58 -6.96 2.67 -10.29
N SER A 59 -7.48 2.40 -11.48
CA SER A 59 -8.13 3.41 -12.31
C SER A 59 -9.35 4.04 -11.61
N PRO A 60 -9.69 5.32 -11.86
CA PRO A 60 -10.90 5.98 -11.30
C PRO A 60 -12.21 5.23 -11.57
N ILE A 61 -12.27 4.50 -12.67
CA ILE A 61 -13.44 3.71 -13.08
C ILE A 61 -13.52 2.41 -12.25
N LYS A 62 -12.38 1.76 -11.98
CA LYS A 62 -12.30 0.54 -11.16
C LYS A 62 -12.59 0.80 -9.67
N SER A 63 -12.32 2.01 -9.19
CA SER A 63 -12.65 2.39 -7.81
C SER A 63 -14.13 2.63 -7.55
N LEU A 64 -14.90 2.90 -8.62
CA LEU A 64 -16.34 3.16 -8.56
C LEU A 64 -17.18 1.92 -8.87
N SER A 65 -16.65 0.97 -9.65
CA SER A 65 -17.27 -0.33 -9.85
C SER A 65 -17.13 -1.18 -8.59
N SER A 66 -18.10 -1.02 -7.69
CA SER A 66 -18.46 -1.83 -6.52
C SER A 66 -17.35 -2.67 -5.88
N ILE A 67 -17.04 -2.30 -4.64
CA ILE A 67 -16.33 -3.07 -3.60
C ILE A 67 -16.80 -4.55 -3.55
N GLU A 68 -17.98 -4.88 -4.05
CA GLU A 68 -18.56 -6.23 -4.10
C GLU A 68 -17.89 -7.22 -5.07
N HIS A 69 -17.10 -6.80 -6.07
CA HIS A 69 -16.47 -7.72 -7.03
C HIS A 69 -14.96 -7.48 -7.24
N PHE A 70 -14.24 -7.08 -6.20
CA PHE A 70 -12.77 -7.08 -6.28
C PHE A 70 -12.27 -8.52 -6.16
N SER A 71 -11.79 -9.11 -7.27
CA SER A 71 -11.32 -10.49 -7.28
C SER A 71 -10.02 -10.63 -6.47
N ILE A 72 -9.83 -11.82 -5.89
CA ILE A 72 -8.59 -12.16 -5.20
C ILE A 72 -7.38 -12.10 -6.14
N ASP A 73 -7.56 -12.40 -7.44
CA ASP A 73 -6.52 -12.25 -8.46
C ASP A 73 -6.10 -10.79 -8.66
N GLU A 74 -7.05 -9.86 -8.63
CA GLU A 74 -6.75 -8.42 -8.72
C GLU A 74 -6.02 -7.93 -7.47
N PHE A 75 -6.38 -8.45 -6.30
CA PHE A 75 -5.65 -8.17 -5.06
C PHE A 75 -4.20 -8.64 -5.15
N PHE A 76 -3.97 -9.90 -5.54
CA PHE A 76 -2.61 -10.43 -5.66
C PHE A 76 -1.81 -9.74 -6.76
N SER A 77 -2.46 -9.35 -7.86
CA SER A 77 -1.82 -8.50 -8.88
C SER A 77 -1.36 -7.18 -8.28
N LEU A 78 -2.19 -6.52 -7.46
CA LEU A 78 -1.84 -5.27 -6.78
C LEU A 78 -0.66 -5.43 -5.81
N VAL A 79 -0.66 -6.53 -5.04
CA VAL A 79 0.46 -6.90 -4.15
C VAL A 79 1.74 -7.14 -4.95
N GLN A 80 1.65 -7.84 -6.08
CA GLN A 80 2.80 -8.07 -6.97
C GLN A 80 3.35 -6.75 -7.53
N GLN A 81 2.46 -5.82 -7.91
CA GLN A 81 2.85 -4.50 -8.37
C GLN A 81 3.55 -3.70 -7.28
N PHE A 82 3.07 -3.77 -6.03
CA PHE A 82 3.77 -3.17 -4.88
C PHE A 82 5.23 -3.63 -4.81
N PHE A 83 5.47 -4.94 -4.80
CA PHE A 83 6.83 -5.48 -4.70
C PHE A 83 7.66 -5.16 -5.95
N THR A 84 7.10 -5.26 -7.14
CA THR A 84 7.82 -4.99 -8.39
C THR A 84 8.25 -3.53 -8.50
N THR A 85 7.35 -2.60 -8.14
CA THR A 85 7.63 -1.17 -8.15
C THR A 85 8.72 -0.83 -7.14
N PHE A 86 8.58 -1.26 -5.89
CA PHE A 86 9.51 -0.88 -4.83
C PHE A 86 10.83 -1.66 -4.83
N ALA A 87 10.88 -2.83 -5.48
CA ALA A 87 12.14 -3.53 -5.74
C ALA A 87 13.00 -2.83 -6.81
N LYS A 88 12.36 -2.16 -7.79
CA LYS A 88 13.05 -1.40 -8.84
C LYS A 88 13.16 0.09 -8.53
N PHE A 89 12.57 0.54 -7.43
CA PHE A 89 12.55 1.95 -7.07
C PHE A 89 13.97 2.42 -6.73
N ASN A 90 14.40 3.52 -7.35
CA ASN A 90 15.68 4.12 -7.05
C ASN A 90 15.58 4.96 -5.78
N TRP A 91 15.77 4.31 -4.64
CA TRP A 91 15.68 4.94 -3.32
C TRP A 91 16.70 6.07 -3.13
N LEU A 92 17.88 5.97 -3.75
CA LEU A 92 18.97 6.93 -3.60
C LEU A 92 18.79 8.21 -4.41
N SER A 93 18.02 8.17 -5.50
CA SER A 93 17.78 9.36 -6.31
C SER A 93 16.68 10.28 -5.77
N GLN A 94 16.03 9.90 -4.66
CA GLN A 94 14.86 10.59 -4.10
C GLN A 94 15.08 11.04 -2.64
N SER A 95 16.28 10.85 -2.10
CA SER A 95 16.72 11.30 -0.76
C SER A 95 17.65 12.50 -0.88
#